data_AF-A0A966BGX9-F1
#
_entry.id   AF-A0A966BGX9-F1
#
_cell.length_a   1.000
_cell.length_b   1.000
_cell.length_c   1.000
_cell.angle_alpha   90.00
_cell.angle_beta   90.00
_cell.angle_gamma   90.00
#
_symmetry.space_group_name_H-M   'P 1'
#
loop_
_entity.id
_entity.type
_entity.pdbx_description
1 polymer ?
#
loop_
_entity_poly.entity_id
_entity_poly.type
_entity_poly.pdbx_seq_one_letter_code
_entity_poly.pdbx_strand_id
1 'polypeptide(L)'
;GGEDRWTVPVTTDGQGALFLQVGRNKKSVTLYPMKDEGREIMNNLIKTADIVVANLPPETRKQMGLDYPALKAIKSDLIVSTVTCFGSGGPFSDRVGFDGLAQAMSGAMYMTGPEGQPTRNSTPYVDFCTGSLLSMATLAALRHRDLTGEGQELEGALLKTAITIANSTLIEQDQLNLDRVASHNRAQTAAPADTCHTADGMVLVSVIGNFQFARWAKLVGRPELSDDPRFHNDESRGNHRNEICGVMADWCSSRKTDDVLVALSDLKIPGAPVLSPQEAIDHPHVKALGFLENISYPTATKDIPISNFPISMTASPGVINHRAPELGEHTDEILLELGYSESEITQLHASRVI
;
A
#
# COMPACT_ATOMS: atom_id res chain seq x y z
N GLY A 1 1.12 -4.29 16.53
CA GLY A 1 2.27 -4.71 15.71
C GLY A 1 3.44 -4.87 16.64
N GLY A 2 4.01 -6.08 16.70
CA GLY A 2 5.22 -6.34 17.50
C GLY A 2 6.45 -5.83 16.75
N GLU A 3 6.86 -6.56 15.72
CA GLU A 3 8.10 -6.28 14.97
C GLU A 3 8.03 -5.01 14.10
N ASP A 4 6.89 -4.77 13.44
CA ASP A 4 6.72 -3.61 12.55
C ASP A 4 6.81 -2.26 13.29
N ARG A 5 6.62 -2.28 14.62
CA ARG A 5 6.71 -1.09 15.47
C ARG A 5 8.10 -0.45 15.44
N TRP A 6 9.14 -1.25 15.22
CA TRP A 6 10.54 -0.85 15.38
C TRP A 6 11.27 -0.73 14.04
N THR A 7 10.59 -0.98 12.92
CA THR A 7 11.20 -0.96 11.58
C THR A 7 11.55 0.46 11.15
N VAL A 8 12.82 0.71 10.84
CA VAL A 8 13.38 2.04 10.51
C VAL A 8 13.13 3.02 11.68
N PRO A 9 13.84 2.87 12.81
CA PRO A 9 13.63 3.73 13.98
C PRO A 9 13.94 5.19 13.66
N VAL A 10 13.00 6.09 13.95
CA VAL A 10 13.11 7.54 13.69
C VAL A 10 12.93 8.41 14.94
N THR A 11 12.61 7.80 16.08
CA THR A 11 12.51 8.45 17.39
C THR A 11 13.59 7.97 18.36
N THR A 12 13.81 8.69 19.46
CA THR A 12 14.84 8.37 20.46
C THR A 12 14.58 7.06 21.22
N ASP A 13 13.33 6.62 21.28
CA ASP A 13 12.90 5.35 21.88
C ASP A 13 12.73 4.22 20.84
N GLY A 14 13.02 4.48 19.56
CA GLY A 14 13.07 3.47 18.50
C GLY A 14 11.78 3.25 17.70
N GLN A 15 10.74 4.07 17.87
CA GLN A 15 9.53 3.97 17.04
C GLN A 15 9.86 4.09 15.55
N GLY A 16 9.37 3.14 14.79
CA GLY A 16 9.62 2.98 13.37
C GLY A 16 8.74 3.88 12.50
N ALA A 17 9.27 4.34 11.38
CA ALA A 17 8.55 5.18 10.44
C ALA A 17 7.22 4.55 9.96
N LEU A 18 7.21 3.23 9.72
CA LEU A 18 6.00 2.52 9.29
C LEU A 18 4.90 2.56 10.37
N PHE A 19 5.25 2.33 11.63
CA PHE A 19 4.27 2.41 12.72
C PHE A 19 3.71 3.81 12.89
N LEU A 20 4.55 4.83 12.82
CA LEU A 20 4.12 6.23 12.92
C LEU A 20 3.16 6.58 11.77
N GLN A 21 3.39 6.03 10.57
CA GLN A 21 2.46 6.13 9.45
C GLN A 21 1.13 5.42 9.73
N VAL A 22 1.14 4.11 10.01
CA VAL A 22 -0.10 3.31 10.06
C VAL A 22 -0.81 3.30 11.42
N GLY A 23 -0.16 3.85 12.46
CA GLY A 23 -0.63 3.86 13.84
C GLY A 23 -1.51 5.06 14.20
N ARG A 24 -1.53 6.12 13.37
CA ARG A 24 -2.33 7.33 13.59
C ARG A 24 -3.83 7.04 13.78
N ASN A 25 -4.52 7.91 14.51
CA ASN A 25 -5.94 7.81 14.85
C ASN A 25 -6.33 6.51 15.61
N LYS A 26 -5.39 5.85 16.28
CA LYS A 26 -5.65 4.65 17.09
C LYS A 26 -5.33 4.90 18.56
N LYS A 27 -6.11 4.26 19.45
CA LYS A 27 -5.75 4.07 20.86
C LYS A 27 -4.93 2.78 21.01
N SER A 28 -4.11 2.68 22.05
CA SER A 28 -3.29 1.49 22.35
C SER A 28 -3.58 0.99 23.75
N VAL A 29 -3.87 -0.31 23.86
CA VAL A 29 -3.99 -1.06 25.12
C VAL A 29 -2.93 -2.16 25.14
N THR A 30 -2.28 -2.34 26.28
CA THR A 30 -1.46 -3.51 26.58
C THR A 30 -2.33 -4.54 27.30
N LEU A 31 -2.28 -5.78 26.82
CA LEU A 31 -3.11 -6.86 27.35
C LEU A 31 -2.41 -8.20 27.12
N TYR A 32 -2.42 -9.06 28.14
CA TYR A 32 -2.00 -10.44 28.05
C TYR A 32 -3.21 -11.38 28.07
N PRO A 33 -3.78 -11.73 26.89
CA PRO A 33 -5.05 -12.45 26.80
C PRO A 33 -4.98 -13.93 27.19
N MET A 34 -3.80 -14.43 27.55
CA MET A 34 -3.60 -15.82 27.97
C MET A 34 -3.87 -16.05 29.47
N LYS A 35 -4.02 -14.98 30.26
CA LYS A 35 -4.55 -15.04 31.63
C LYS A 35 -6.07 -14.97 31.60
N ASP A 36 -6.72 -15.54 32.60
CA ASP A 36 -8.19 -15.56 32.70
C ASP A 36 -8.76 -14.13 32.76
N GLU A 37 -8.17 -13.26 33.56
CA GLU A 37 -8.55 -11.84 33.64
C GLU A 37 -8.30 -11.10 32.32
N GLY A 38 -7.21 -11.45 31.62
CA GLY A 38 -6.90 -10.87 30.31
C GLY A 38 -7.90 -11.29 29.24
N ARG A 39 -8.35 -12.55 29.26
CA ARG A 39 -9.40 -13.07 28.39
C ARG A 39 -10.75 -12.43 28.70
N GLU A 40 -11.05 -12.18 29.97
CA GLU A 40 -12.25 -11.46 30.39
C GLU A 40 -12.28 -10.03 29.82
N ILE A 41 -11.19 -9.28 29.97
CA ILE A 41 -11.05 -7.93 29.41
C ILE A 41 -11.21 -7.95 27.89
N MET A 42 -10.56 -8.91 27.21
CA MET A 42 -10.69 -9.07 25.76
C MET A 42 -12.14 -9.34 25.34
N ASN A 43 -12.85 -10.21 26.05
CA ASN A 43 -14.25 -10.50 25.78
C ASN A 43 -15.14 -9.27 26.02
N ASN A 44 -14.85 -8.47 27.03
CA ASN A 44 -15.58 -7.23 27.32
C ASN A 44 -15.36 -6.19 26.22
N LEU A 45 -14.14 -6.06 25.67
CA LEU A 45 -13.86 -5.25 24.48
C LEU A 45 -14.64 -5.74 23.25
N ILE A 46 -14.69 -7.06 23.02
CA ILE A 46 -15.39 -7.63 21.86
C ILE A 46 -16.90 -7.36 21.93
N LYS A 47 -17.50 -7.37 23.13
CA LYS A 47 -18.93 -7.06 23.32
C LYS A 47 -19.28 -5.63 22.88
N THR A 48 -18.34 -4.70 22.97
CA THR A 48 -18.54 -3.30 22.57
C THR A 48 -18.10 -3.03 21.12
N ALA A 49 -17.47 -3.99 20.45
CA ALA A 49 -16.92 -3.80 19.12
C ALA A 49 -17.94 -4.08 18.01
N ASP A 50 -17.84 -3.30 16.93
CA ASP A 50 -18.54 -3.59 15.67
C ASP A 50 -17.72 -4.53 14.76
N ILE A 51 -16.41 -4.33 14.77
CA ILE A 51 -15.45 -4.98 13.87
C ILE A 51 -14.24 -5.44 14.68
N VAL A 52 -13.81 -6.67 14.44
CA VAL A 52 -12.50 -7.17 14.89
C VAL A 52 -11.59 -7.37 13.68
N VAL A 53 -10.40 -6.79 13.71
CA VAL A 53 -9.37 -7.00 12.69
C VAL A 53 -8.21 -7.80 13.28
N ALA A 54 -7.91 -8.96 12.70
CA ALA A 54 -6.84 -9.85 13.18
C ALA A 54 -5.93 -10.32 12.04
N ASN A 55 -4.69 -9.83 12.04
CA ASN A 55 -3.62 -10.30 11.16
C ASN A 55 -2.67 -11.23 11.92
N LEU A 56 -3.15 -12.44 12.20
CA LEU A 56 -2.41 -13.50 12.89
C LEU A 56 -2.59 -14.81 12.14
N PRO A 57 -1.63 -15.75 12.22
CA PRO A 57 -1.79 -17.09 11.66
C PRO A 57 -3.09 -17.77 12.17
N PRO A 58 -3.79 -18.57 11.34
CA PRO A 58 -5.06 -19.18 11.72
C PRO A 58 -5.02 -19.94 13.05
N GLU A 59 -3.96 -20.70 13.28
CA GLU A 59 -3.78 -21.47 14.51
C GLU A 59 -3.61 -20.56 15.74
N THR A 60 -2.83 -19.49 15.62
CA THR A 60 -2.68 -18.50 16.70
C THR A 60 -4.01 -17.82 17.02
N ARG A 61 -4.83 -17.49 16.01
CA ARG A 61 -6.17 -16.92 16.24
C ARG A 61 -7.05 -17.87 17.03
N LYS A 62 -7.09 -19.15 16.66
CA LYS A 62 -7.86 -20.17 17.40
C LYS A 62 -7.40 -20.29 18.85
N GLN A 63 -6.08 -20.36 19.08
CA GLN A 63 -5.52 -20.45 20.44
C GLN A 63 -5.86 -19.22 21.30
N MET A 64 -5.90 -18.04 20.69
CA MET A 64 -6.28 -16.80 21.35
C MET A 64 -7.80 -16.61 21.48
N GLY A 65 -8.63 -17.44 20.84
CA GLY A 65 -10.09 -17.24 20.80
C GLY A 65 -10.53 -16.08 19.91
N LEU A 66 -9.73 -15.76 18.89
CA LEU A 66 -9.94 -14.70 17.90
C LEU A 66 -10.37 -15.25 16.53
N ASP A 67 -10.73 -16.53 16.44
CA ASP A 67 -11.37 -17.08 15.25
C ASP A 67 -12.87 -16.77 15.22
N TYR A 68 -13.44 -16.74 14.01
CA TYR A 68 -14.81 -16.27 13.83
C TYR A 68 -15.87 -17.02 14.65
N PRO A 69 -15.85 -18.37 14.76
CA PRO A 69 -16.79 -19.08 15.64
C PRO A 69 -16.74 -18.63 17.10
N ALA A 70 -15.55 -18.43 17.67
CA ALA A 70 -15.38 -17.98 19.04
C ALA A 70 -15.89 -16.54 19.23
N LEU A 71 -15.53 -15.64 18.32
CA LEU A 71 -15.96 -14.24 18.36
C LEU A 71 -17.48 -14.09 18.17
N LYS A 72 -18.07 -14.86 17.24
CA LYS A 72 -19.51 -14.87 16.98
C LYS A 72 -20.32 -15.37 18.18
N ALA A 73 -19.76 -16.28 18.99
CA ALA A 73 -20.38 -16.73 20.23
C ALA A 73 -20.46 -15.64 21.30
N ILE A 74 -19.56 -14.64 21.25
CA ILE A 74 -19.59 -13.47 22.13
C ILE A 74 -20.57 -12.41 21.60
N LYS A 75 -20.52 -12.13 20.29
CA LYS A 75 -21.36 -11.13 19.63
C LYS A 75 -21.75 -11.59 18.22
N SER A 76 -23.03 -11.89 18.02
CA SER A 76 -23.53 -12.58 16.82
C SER A 76 -23.53 -11.75 15.53
N ASP A 77 -23.58 -10.42 15.67
CA ASP A 77 -23.59 -9.43 14.59
C ASP A 77 -22.18 -8.84 14.32
N LEU A 78 -21.13 -9.45 14.88
CA LEU A 78 -19.77 -8.98 14.71
C LEU A 78 -19.24 -9.21 13.29
N ILE A 79 -18.50 -8.24 12.76
CA ILE A 79 -17.73 -8.39 11.53
C ILE A 79 -16.29 -8.73 11.89
N VAL A 80 -15.76 -9.83 11.36
CA VAL A 80 -14.39 -10.28 11.65
C VAL A 80 -13.56 -10.25 10.39
N SER A 81 -12.59 -9.35 10.33
CA SER A 81 -11.69 -9.19 9.19
C SER A 81 -10.33 -9.79 9.50
N THR A 82 -9.92 -10.77 8.71
CA THR A 82 -8.63 -11.43 8.89
C THR A 82 -7.76 -11.30 7.67
N VAL A 83 -6.45 -11.29 7.87
CA VAL A 83 -5.46 -11.29 6.78
C VAL A 83 -4.50 -12.44 6.97
N THR A 84 -4.12 -13.08 5.86
CA THR A 84 -3.01 -14.03 5.79
C THR A 84 -2.22 -13.82 4.50
N CYS A 85 -1.06 -14.47 4.37
CA CYS A 85 -0.28 -14.36 3.13
C CYS A 85 -0.97 -15.08 1.96
N PHE A 86 -1.45 -16.31 2.17
CA PHE A 86 -1.92 -17.18 1.09
C PHE A 86 -3.45 -17.34 1.00
N GLY A 87 -4.17 -17.01 2.06
CA GLY A 87 -5.60 -17.33 2.17
C GLY A 87 -5.88 -18.82 2.38
N SER A 88 -7.12 -19.14 2.68
CA SER A 88 -7.59 -20.52 2.87
C SER A 88 -7.85 -21.26 1.54
N GLY A 89 -7.90 -22.59 1.64
CA GLY A 89 -8.33 -23.51 0.57
C GLY A 89 -7.18 -24.13 -0.25
N GLY A 90 -5.95 -23.65 -0.11
CA GLY A 90 -4.78 -24.14 -0.85
C GLY A 90 -3.75 -24.88 0.02
N PRO A 91 -2.73 -25.51 -0.60
CA PRO A 91 -1.67 -26.23 0.12
C PRO A 91 -0.80 -25.33 1.01
N PHE A 92 -0.85 -24.01 0.83
CA PHE A 92 -0.09 -23.02 1.60
C PHE A 92 -0.94 -22.27 2.63
N SER A 93 -2.17 -22.74 2.92
CA SER A 93 -3.10 -22.06 3.84
C SER A 93 -2.52 -21.81 5.24
N ASP A 94 -1.64 -22.71 5.70
CA ASP A 94 -1.02 -22.62 7.04
C ASP A 94 0.36 -21.95 7.03
N ARG A 95 0.84 -21.49 5.87
CA ARG A 95 2.16 -20.85 5.76
C ARG A 95 2.07 -19.38 6.15
N VAL A 96 3.05 -18.95 6.94
CA VAL A 96 3.29 -17.53 7.22
C VAL A 96 3.98 -16.87 6.03
N GLY A 97 3.79 -15.56 5.88
CA GLY A 97 4.44 -14.80 4.82
C GLY A 97 4.15 -13.30 4.90
N PHE A 98 4.89 -12.56 4.09
CA PHE A 98 4.85 -11.11 3.99
C PHE A 98 4.71 -10.70 2.52
N ASP A 99 4.45 -9.42 2.27
CA ASP A 99 4.26 -8.80 0.95
C ASP A 99 5.17 -9.37 -0.16
N GLY A 100 6.48 -9.44 0.08
CA GLY A 100 7.45 -9.88 -0.93
C GLY A 100 7.21 -11.31 -1.46
N LEU A 101 6.63 -12.21 -0.65
CA LEU A 101 6.30 -13.57 -1.10
C LEU A 101 5.13 -13.54 -2.10
N ALA A 102 4.13 -12.68 -1.85
CA ALA A 102 3.01 -12.50 -2.77
C ALA A 102 3.46 -11.83 -4.07
N GLN A 103 4.39 -10.85 -4.02
CA GLN A 103 5.01 -10.29 -5.22
C GLN A 103 5.73 -11.37 -6.05
N ALA A 104 6.52 -12.23 -5.39
CA ALA A 104 7.27 -13.28 -6.05
C ALA A 104 6.36 -14.33 -6.72
N MET A 105 5.25 -14.68 -6.08
CA MET A 105 4.35 -15.75 -6.56
C MET A 105 3.28 -15.28 -7.54
N SER A 106 3.02 -13.97 -7.66
CA SER A 106 1.96 -13.43 -8.53
C SER A 106 2.40 -13.20 -9.97
N GLY A 107 3.69 -13.40 -10.30
CA GLY A 107 4.27 -13.05 -11.59
C GLY A 107 4.67 -11.57 -11.72
N ALA A 108 4.19 -10.69 -10.82
CA ALA A 108 4.52 -9.26 -10.83
C ALA A 108 6.03 -9.00 -10.69
N MET A 109 6.70 -9.71 -9.78
CA MET A 109 8.14 -9.58 -9.57
C MET A 109 8.96 -10.03 -10.79
N TYR A 110 8.50 -11.04 -11.54
CA TYR A 110 9.16 -11.51 -12.75
C TYR A 110 9.20 -10.45 -13.85
N MET A 111 8.15 -9.62 -13.92
CA MET A 111 8.01 -8.54 -14.89
C MET A 111 8.73 -7.24 -14.51
N THR A 112 9.38 -7.19 -13.34
CA THR A 112 9.98 -5.97 -12.79
C THR A 112 11.50 -6.10 -12.73
N GLY A 113 12.20 -5.04 -13.15
CA GLY A 113 13.67 -4.96 -13.13
C GLY A 113 14.34 -5.27 -14.47
N PRO A 114 15.66 -5.53 -14.48
CA PRO A 114 16.37 -6.00 -15.67
C PRO A 114 15.86 -7.39 -16.12
N GLU A 115 15.97 -7.67 -17.42
CA GLU A 115 15.71 -9.01 -17.95
C GLU A 115 16.59 -10.06 -17.22
N GLY A 116 15.97 -11.18 -16.80
CA GLY A 116 16.66 -12.24 -16.07
C GLY A 116 16.99 -11.92 -14.61
N GLN A 117 16.62 -10.74 -14.10
CA GLN A 117 16.84 -10.33 -12.70
C GLN A 117 15.53 -9.83 -12.05
N PRO A 118 14.58 -10.76 -11.74
CA PRO A 118 13.32 -10.41 -11.08
C PRO A 118 13.54 -9.55 -9.85
N THR A 119 12.94 -8.38 -9.83
CA THR A 119 13.16 -7.36 -8.80
C THR A 119 11.84 -7.05 -8.12
N ARG A 120 11.78 -7.19 -6.80
CA ARG A 120 10.57 -6.80 -6.05
C ARG A 120 10.44 -5.29 -5.99
N ASN A 121 9.22 -4.78 -5.88
CA ASN A 121 9.00 -3.41 -5.45
C ASN A 121 9.49 -3.23 -3.99
N SER A 122 10.17 -2.12 -3.74
CA SER A 122 10.67 -1.77 -2.41
C SER A 122 9.53 -1.44 -1.45
N THR A 123 8.54 -0.68 -1.94
CA THR A 123 7.31 -0.34 -1.21
C THR A 123 6.41 -1.59 -1.12
N PRO A 124 5.87 -1.92 0.07
CA PRO A 124 5.02 -3.09 0.28
C PRO A 124 3.60 -2.82 -0.23
N TYR A 125 3.45 -2.69 -1.56
CA TYR A 125 2.18 -2.30 -2.15
C TYR A 125 1.09 -3.36 -1.98
N VAL A 126 1.44 -4.65 -1.88
CA VAL A 126 0.47 -5.73 -1.66
C VAL A 126 -0.13 -5.60 -0.27
N ASP A 127 0.69 -5.31 0.77
CA ASP A 127 0.17 -5.08 2.13
C ASP A 127 -0.86 -3.93 2.15
N PHE A 128 -0.51 -2.78 1.56
CA PHE A 128 -1.41 -1.62 1.52
C PHE A 128 -2.65 -1.89 0.67
N CYS A 129 -2.52 -2.57 -0.48
CA CYS A 129 -3.65 -2.94 -1.32
C CYS A 129 -4.58 -3.94 -0.63
N THR A 130 -4.05 -4.96 0.05
CA THR A 130 -4.86 -5.94 0.79
C THR A 130 -5.60 -5.26 1.94
N GLY A 131 -4.93 -4.40 2.71
CA GLY A 131 -5.58 -3.61 3.75
C GLY A 131 -6.69 -2.70 3.22
N SER A 132 -6.47 -2.08 2.07
CA SER A 132 -7.46 -1.20 1.42
C SER A 132 -8.68 -1.97 0.90
N LEU A 133 -8.45 -3.10 0.21
CA LEU A 133 -9.54 -3.96 -0.27
C LEU A 133 -10.33 -4.57 0.89
N LEU A 134 -9.66 -4.99 1.96
CA LEU A 134 -10.32 -5.51 3.15
C LEU A 134 -11.11 -4.43 3.88
N SER A 135 -10.62 -3.18 3.93
CA SER A 135 -11.38 -2.05 4.45
C SER A 135 -12.65 -1.79 3.63
N MET A 136 -12.56 -1.82 2.29
CA MET A 136 -13.74 -1.72 1.42
C MET A 136 -14.74 -2.85 1.67
N ALA A 137 -14.27 -4.10 1.79
CA ALA A 137 -15.12 -5.25 2.12
C ALA A 137 -15.75 -5.11 3.52
N THR A 138 -15.02 -4.56 4.49
CA THR A 138 -15.52 -4.29 5.84
C THR A 138 -16.64 -3.25 5.82
N LEU A 139 -16.50 -2.18 5.04
CA LEU A 139 -17.57 -1.18 4.86
C LEU A 139 -18.80 -1.79 4.19
N ALA A 140 -18.61 -2.66 3.18
CA ALA A 140 -19.71 -3.40 2.57
C ALA A 140 -20.38 -4.36 3.57
N ALA A 141 -19.61 -5.00 4.47
CA ALA A 141 -20.13 -5.85 5.52
C ALA A 141 -20.89 -5.08 6.60
N LEU A 142 -20.43 -3.88 6.96
CA LEU A 142 -21.19 -2.96 7.82
C LEU A 142 -22.55 -2.64 7.18
N ARG A 143 -22.54 -2.29 5.89
CA ARG A 143 -23.79 -2.01 5.17
C ARG A 143 -24.71 -3.23 5.10
N HIS A 144 -24.15 -4.43 4.91
CA HIS A 144 -24.91 -5.68 4.98
C HIS A 144 -25.56 -5.86 6.35
N ARG A 145 -24.78 -5.75 7.42
CA ARG A 145 -25.25 -5.87 8.80
C ARG A 145 -26.33 -4.85 9.14
N ASP A 146 -26.21 -3.60 8.69
CA ASP A 146 -27.23 -2.57 8.92
C ASP A 146 -28.58 -2.91 8.26
N LEU A 147 -28.56 -3.71 7.20
CA LEU A 147 -29.75 -4.13 6.46
C LEU A 147 -30.34 -5.46 6.95
N THR A 148 -29.50 -6.37 7.44
CA THR A 148 -29.91 -7.75 7.78
C THR A 148 -29.85 -8.05 9.28
N GLY A 149 -29.07 -7.29 10.05
CA GLY A 149 -28.69 -7.60 11.42
C GLY A 149 -27.56 -8.63 11.54
N GLU A 150 -26.99 -9.10 10.42
CA GLU A 150 -26.04 -10.21 10.40
C GLU A 150 -24.59 -9.74 10.18
N GLY A 151 -23.69 -10.20 11.05
CA GLY A 151 -22.24 -10.08 10.87
C GLY A 151 -21.68 -11.17 9.96
N GLN A 152 -20.39 -11.06 9.59
CA GLN A 152 -19.72 -12.04 8.74
C GLN A 152 -18.19 -12.05 8.94
N GLU A 153 -17.56 -13.14 8.53
CA GLU A 153 -16.11 -13.25 8.42
C GLU A 153 -15.65 -12.79 7.04
N LEU A 154 -14.59 -11.98 7.01
CA LEU A 154 -13.91 -11.53 5.81
C LEU A 154 -12.47 -12.03 5.85
N GLU A 155 -12.02 -12.63 4.75
CA GLU A 155 -10.63 -13.08 4.55
C GLU A 155 -9.96 -12.25 3.47
N GLY A 156 -8.94 -11.49 3.85
CA GLY A 156 -7.95 -10.92 2.95
C GLY A 156 -6.75 -11.85 2.79
N ALA A 157 -6.20 -11.93 1.57
CA ALA A 157 -4.97 -12.66 1.31
C ALA A 157 -4.02 -11.86 0.42
N LEU A 158 -2.75 -11.77 0.83
CA LEU A 158 -1.71 -11.05 0.07
C LEU A 158 -1.56 -11.64 -1.34
N LEU A 159 -1.45 -12.96 -1.47
CA LEU A 159 -1.30 -13.62 -2.77
C LEU A 159 -2.51 -13.38 -3.68
N LYS A 160 -3.73 -13.54 -3.17
CA LYS A 160 -4.96 -13.27 -3.95
C LYS A 160 -4.99 -11.82 -4.43
N THR A 161 -4.54 -10.88 -3.58
CA THR A 161 -4.44 -9.45 -3.92
C THR A 161 -3.38 -9.20 -5.00
N ALA A 162 -2.17 -9.76 -4.83
CA ALA A 162 -1.09 -9.58 -5.79
C ALA A 162 -1.45 -10.17 -7.17
N ILE A 163 -2.08 -11.34 -7.21
CA ILE A 163 -2.62 -11.94 -8.45
C ILE A 163 -3.69 -11.05 -9.06
N THR A 164 -4.61 -10.51 -8.26
CA THR A 164 -5.66 -9.59 -8.75
C THR A 164 -5.05 -8.37 -9.45
N ILE A 165 -3.99 -7.80 -8.88
CA ILE A 165 -3.28 -6.65 -9.47
C ILE A 165 -2.51 -7.04 -10.73
N ALA A 166 -1.85 -8.21 -10.73
CA ALA A 166 -1.04 -8.69 -11.85
C ALA A 166 -1.84 -9.36 -12.98
N ASN A 167 -3.17 -9.48 -12.82
CA ASN A 167 -3.99 -10.42 -13.59
C ASN A 167 -3.96 -10.16 -15.10
N SER A 168 -3.81 -8.91 -15.55
CA SER A 168 -3.74 -8.59 -16.99
C SER A 168 -2.59 -9.31 -17.69
N THR A 169 -1.42 -9.40 -17.04
CA THR A 169 -0.26 -10.10 -17.59
C THR A 169 -0.46 -11.61 -17.59
N LEU A 170 -1.14 -12.14 -16.56
CA LEU A 170 -1.46 -13.58 -16.49
C LEU A 170 -2.45 -13.98 -17.59
N ILE A 171 -3.47 -13.15 -17.85
CA ILE A 171 -4.41 -13.34 -18.96
C ILE A 171 -3.66 -13.30 -20.29
N GLU A 172 -2.77 -12.34 -20.49
CA GLU A 172 -2.00 -12.22 -21.74
C GLU A 172 -1.13 -13.47 -21.98
N GLN A 173 -0.42 -13.95 -20.94
CA GLN A 173 0.39 -15.16 -21.06
C GLN A 173 -0.47 -16.38 -21.39
N ASP A 174 -1.57 -16.60 -20.66
CA ASP A 174 -2.47 -17.75 -20.85
C ASP A 174 -3.08 -17.78 -22.26
N GLN A 175 -3.52 -16.61 -22.75
CA GLN A 175 -4.23 -16.51 -24.02
C GLN A 175 -3.30 -16.46 -25.24
N LEU A 176 -2.12 -15.85 -25.11
CA LEU A 176 -1.26 -15.53 -26.26
C LEU A 176 0.13 -16.18 -26.22
N ASN A 177 0.58 -16.71 -25.08
CA ASN A 177 1.91 -17.30 -24.89
C ASN A 177 3.06 -16.39 -25.37
N LEU A 178 3.00 -15.10 -25.01
CA LEU A 178 3.97 -14.11 -25.47
C LEU A 178 5.32 -14.18 -24.74
N ASP A 179 5.39 -14.87 -23.60
CA ASP A 179 6.60 -15.04 -22.78
C ASP A 179 7.31 -13.70 -22.51
N ARG A 180 6.53 -12.70 -22.10
CA ARG A 180 7.08 -11.37 -21.82
C ARG A 180 8.11 -11.44 -20.70
N VAL A 181 9.16 -10.62 -20.85
CA VAL A 181 10.23 -10.47 -19.88
C VAL A 181 10.30 -9.04 -19.36
N ALA A 182 10.88 -8.87 -18.18
CA ALA A 182 11.12 -7.56 -17.59
C ALA A 182 11.98 -6.68 -18.52
N SER A 183 11.68 -5.38 -18.55
CA SER A 183 12.35 -4.41 -19.42
C SER A 183 12.66 -3.10 -18.69
N HIS A 184 13.08 -3.19 -17.42
CA HIS A 184 13.23 -2.05 -16.52
C HIS A 184 11.92 -1.23 -16.46
N ASN A 185 11.99 0.06 -16.78
CA ASN A 185 10.85 0.99 -16.74
C ASN A 185 10.13 1.11 -18.09
N ARG A 186 10.55 0.37 -19.12
CA ARG A 186 9.90 0.42 -20.43
C ARG A 186 8.53 -0.23 -20.36
N ALA A 187 7.52 0.46 -20.90
CA ALA A 187 6.21 -0.14 -21.11
C ALA A 187 6.28 -1.29 -22.12
N GLN A 188 5.43 -2.28 -21.92
CA GLN A 188 5.36 -3.49 -22.75
C GLN A 188 4.48 -3.31 -24.00
N THR A 189 3.58 -2.32 -23.97
CA THR A 189 2.48 -2.17 -24.95
C THR A 189 2.41 -0.78 -25.57
N ALA A 190 3.39 0.09 -25.30
CA ALA A 190 3.47 1.42 -25.88
C ALA A 190 4.93 1.93 -25.88
N ALA A 191 5.23 2.87 -26.77
CA ALA A 191 6.49 3.61 -26.77
C ALA A 191 6.33 4.99 -27.46
N PRO A 192 7.13 6.01 -27.07
CA PRO A 192 8.07 6.00 -25.94
C PRO A 192 7.33 6.05 -24.59
N ALA A 193 7.65 5.10 -23.73
CA ALA A 193 7.16 5.02 -22.37
C ALA A 193 8.26 4.38 -21.53
N ASP A 194 9.13 5.20 -20.95
CA ASP A 194 10.35 4.79 -20.24
C ASP A 194 10.84 5.94 -19.35
N THR A 195 11.77 5.63 -18.45
CA THR A 195 12.60 6.64 -17.78
C THR A 195 13.83 6.95 -18.63
N CYS A 196 14.12 8.23 -18.85
CA CYS A 196 15.28 8.70 -19.60
C CYS A 196 16.18 9.56 -18.72
N HIS A 197 17.49 9.35 -18.81
CA HIS A 197 18.46 10.25 -18.20
C HIS A 197 18.45 11.61 -18.90
N THR A 198 18.54 12.66 -18.10
CA THR A 198 18.74 14.05 -18.52
C THR A 198 20.14 14.49 -18.08
N ALA A 199 20.53 15.73 -18.38
CA ALA A 199 21.84 16.27 -18.03
C ALA A 199 22.06 16.38 -16.49
N ASP A 200 20.98 16.43 -15.71
CA ASP A 200 21.01 16.65 -14.26
C ASP A 200 20.07 15.72 -13.46
N GLY A 201 19.46 14.72 -14.09
CA GLY A 201 18.50 13.85 -13.42
C GLY A 201 17.90 12.77 -14.32
N MET A 202 16.63 12.46 -14.08
CA MET A 202 15.84 11.50 -14.85
C MET A 202 14.39 11.95 -14.97
N VAL A 203 13.78 11.68 -16.12
CA VAL A 203 12.36 11.91 -16.37
C VAL A 203 11.67 10.61 -16.76
N LEU A 204 10.49 10.35 -16.22
CA LEU A 204 9.54 9.41 -16.80
C LEU A 204 8.77 10.13 -17.91
N VAL A 205 8.69 9.52 -19.08
CA VAL A 205 7.88 10.02 -20.21
C VAL A 205 6.89 8.94 -20.61
N SER A 206 5.68 9.34 -20.98
CA SER A 206 4.65 8.41 -21.45
C SER A 206 3.89 9.02 -22.62
N VAL A 207 4.11 8.47 -23.81
CA VAL A 207 3.42 8.83 -25.05
C VAL A 207 2.47 7.70 -25.41
N ILE A 208 1.17 7.98 -25.34
CA ILE A 208 0.11 7.03 -25.62
C ILE A 208 -0.80 7.57 -26.72
N GLY A 209 -1.10 6.72 -27.70
CA GLY A 209 -1.96 7.06 -28.82
C GLY A 209 -1.26 7.87 -29.91
N ASN A 210 -1.80 7.77 -31.12
CA ASN A 210 -1.16 8.29 -32.33
C ASN A 210 -1.02 9.82 -32.35
N PHE A 211 -1.93 10.55 -31.71
CA PHE A 211 -1.85 12.01 -31.64
C PHE A 211 -0.68 12.49 -30.78
N GLN A 212 -0.41 11.85 -29.63
CA GLN A 212 0.75 12.20 -28.82
C GLN A 212 2.03 11.74 -29.51
N PHE A 213 2.03 10.57 -30.14
CA PHE A 213 3.19 10.06 -30.88
C PHE A 213 3.61 11.00 -32.01
N ALA A 214 2.67 11.53 -32.79
CA ALA A 214 2.99 12.48 -33.85
C ALA A 214 3.55 13.82 -33.34
N ARG A 215 3.12 14.28 -32.16
CA ARG A 215 3.69 15.47 -31.50
C ARG A 215 5.09 15.20 -30.97
N TRP A 216 5.27 14.04 -30.35
CA TRP A 216 6.57 13.58 -29.87
C TRP A 216 7.58 13.43 -31.02
N ALA A 217 7.18 12.80 -32.12
CA ALA A 217 8.02 12.62 -33.30
C ALA A 217 8.53 13.97 -33.83
N LYS A 218 7.68 15.00 -33.84
CA LYS A 218 8.09 16.38 -34.18
C LYS A 218 9.03 16.98 -33.14
N LEU A 219 8.76 16.79 -31.84
CA LEU A 219 9.58 17.28 -30.74
C LEU A 219 11.03 16.79 -30.83
N VAL A 220 11.20 15.51 -31.17
CA VAL A 220 12.52 14.89 -31.29
C VAL A 220 13.17 15.11 -32.67
N GLY A 221 12.54 15.89 -33.54
CA GLY A 221 13.06 16.22 -34.88
C GLY A 221 12.98 15.07 -35.88
N ARG A 222 12.10 14.09 -35.64
CA ARG A 222 11.94 12.87 -36.43
C ARG A 222 10.47 12.65 -36.84
N PRO A 223 9.82 13.62 -37.51
CA PRO A 223 8.38 13.54 -37.83
C PRO A 223 8.02 12.30 -38.66
N GLU A 224 8.95 11.78 -39.46
CA GLU A 224 8.79 10.60 -40.31
C GLU A 224 8.45 9.33 -39.53
N LEU A 225 8.77 9.26 -38.23
CA LEU A 225 8.38 8.13 -37.37
C LEU A 225 6.86 7.96 -37.32
N SER A 226 6.09 9.04 -37.47
CA SER A 226 4.63 9.00 -37.43
C SER A 226 4.01 8.28 -38.63
N ASP A 227 4.72 8.26 -39.76
CA ASP A 227 4.26 7.66 -41.02
C ASP A 227 4.85 6.26 -41.23
N ASP A 228 5.76 5.80 -40.36
CA ASP A 228 6.36 4.47 -40.42
C ASP A 228 5.31 3.38 -40.09
N PRO A 229 5.04 2.43 -41.00
CA PRO A 229 4.08 1.35 -40.76
C PRO A 229 4.38 0.50 -39.52
N ARG A 230 5.65 0.44 -39.07
CA ARG A 230 6.04 -0.27 -37.85
C ARG A 230 5.50 0.37 -36.57
N PHE A 231 5.12 1.65 -36.61
CA PHE A 231 4.75 2.46 -35.45
C PHE A 231 3.30 2.96 -35.48
N HIS A 232 2.45 2.32 -36.27
CA HIS A 232 1.09 2.79 -36.57
C HIS A 232 0.11 2.78 -35.36
N ASN A 233 0.39 2.04 -34.28
CA ASN A 233 -0.40 2.01 -33.05
C ASN A 233 0.48 1.75 -31.80
N ASP A 234 -0.09 1.82 -30.60
CA ASP A 234 0.69 1.66 -29.36
C ASP A 234 1.34 0.27 -29.25
N GLU A 235 0.61 -0.79 -29.56
CA GLU A 235 1.12 -2.16 -29.47
C GLU A 235 2.33 -2.39 -30.38
N SER A 236 2.23 -1.99 -31.64
CA SER A 236 3.34 -2.06 -32.60
C SER A 236 4.54 -1.23 -32.14
N ARG A 237 4.32 -0.05 -31.53
CA ARG A 237 5.38 0.74 -30.89
C ARG A 237 6.00 0.03 -29.68
N GLY A 238 5.21 -0.63 -28.84
CA GLY A 238 5.69 -1.45 -27.72
C GLY A 238 6.56 -2.64 -28.19
N ASN A 239 6.17 -3.28 -29.29
CA ASN A 239 6.94 -4.36 -29.91
C ASN A 239 8.30 -3.88 -30.47
N HIS A 240 8.37 -2.62 -30.90
CA HIS A 240 9.60 -1.96 -31.38
C HIS A 240 10.20 -0.96 -30.38
N ARG A 241 9.86 -1.08 -29.08
CA ARG A 241 10.16 -0.06 -28.05
C ARG A 241 11.64 0.32 -27.95
N ASN A 242 12.57 -0.59 -28.23
CA ASN A 242 14.00 -0.30 -28.14
C ASN A 242 14.42 0.85 -29.08
N GLU A 243 13.89 0.90 -30.30
CA GLU A 243 14.20 1.97 -31.27
C GLU A 243 13.60 3.30 -30.81
N ILE A 244 12.31 3.29 -30.47
CA ILE A 244 11.58 4.50 -30.09
C ILE A 244 12.08 5.09 -28.76
N CYS A 245 12.29 4.25 -27.75
CA CYS A 245 12.84 4.69 -26.46
C CYS A 245 14.31 5.13 -26.60
N GLY A 246 15.08 4.57 -27.53
CA GLY A 246 16.43 5.05 -27.87
C GLY A 246 16.41 6.50 -28.36
N VAL A 247 15.51 6.83 -29.30
CA VAL A 247 15.33 8.21 -29.79
C VAL A 247 14.96 9.16 -28.64
N MET A 248 14.08 8.73 -27.74
CA MET A 248 13.69 9.55 -26.58
C MET A 248 14.85 9.75 -25.60
N ALA A 249 15.62 8.71 -25.32
CA ALA A 249 16.78 8.76 -24.43
C ALA A 249 17.86 9.70 -24.97
N ASP A 250 18.17 9.61 -26.27
CA ASP A 250 19.14 10.50 -26.93
C ASP A 250 18.69 11.96 -26.84
N TRP A 251 17.41 12.22 -27.10
CA TRP A 251 16.84 13.56 -26.99
C TRP A 251 16.89 14.10 -25.54
N CYS A 252 16.69 13.27 -24.52
CA CYS A 252 16.77 13.71 -23.12
C CYS A 252 18.21 13.96 -22.65
N SER A 253 19.17 13.14 -23.09
CA SER A 253 20.52 13.02 -22.49
C SER A 253 21.31 14.33 -22.34
N SER A 254 21.10 15.30 -23.24
CA SER A 254 21.83 16.57 -23.27
C SER A 254 21.03 17.76 -22.73
N ARG A 255 19.78 17.54 -22.28
CA ARG A 255 18.86 18.58 -21.81
C ARG A 255 18.69 18.50 -20.31
N LYS A 256 18.44 19.63 -19.65
CA LYS A 256 18.08 19.63 -18.23
C LYS A 256 16.68 19.06 -18.03
N THR A 257 16.44 18.51 -16.85
CA THR A 257 15.16 17.92 -16.45
C THR A 257 14.01 18.89 -16.66
N ASP A 258 14.13 20.13 -16.18
CA ASP A 258 13.08 21.14 -16.32
C ASP A 258 12.81 21.52 -17.79
N ASP A 259 13.86 21.64 -18.61
CA ASP A 259 13.72 21.97 -20.05
C ASP A 259 12.95 20.86 -20.79
N VAL A 260 13.21 19.60 -20.44
CA VAL A 260 12.47 18.45 -20.97
C VAL A 260 11.01 18.51 -20.54
N LEU A 261 10.73 18.72 -19.25
CA LEU A 261 9.37 18.73 -18.73
C LEU A 261 8.54 19.89 -19.31
N VAL A 262 9.12 21.08 -19.49
CA VAL A 262 8.46 22.22 -20.16
C VAL A 262 8.10 21.85 -21.60
N ALA A 263 9.05 21.30 -22.36
CA ALA A 263 8.83 20.95 -23.75
C ALA A 263 7.77 19.85 -23.94
N LEU A 264 7.71 18.87 -23.02
CA LEU A 264 6.66 17.84 -23.00
C LEU A 264 5.29 18.45 -22.67
N SER A 265 5.23 19.31 -21.65
CA SER A 265 4.02 20.00 -21.22
C SER A 265 3.40 20.87 -22.32
N ASP A 266 4.23 21.63 -23.04
CA ASP A 266 3.80 22.48 -24.17
C ASP A 266 3.09 21.68 -25.28
N LEU A 267 3.44 20.40 -25.43
CA LEU A 267 2.84 19.47 -26.39
C LEU A 267 1.73 18.59 -25.80
N LYS A 268 1.42 18.76 -24.51
CA LYS A 268 0.48 17.94 -23.73
C LYS A 268 0.90 16.46 -23.72
N ILE A 269 2.21 16.22 -23.63
CA ILE A 269 2.78 14.89 -23.44
C ILE A 269 3.04 14.71 -21.95
N PRO A 270 2.49 13.67 -21.30
CA PRO A 270 2.77 13.36 -19.91
C PRO A 270 4.26 13.09 -19.65
N GLY A 271 4.81 13.79 -18.68
CA GLY A 271 6.15 13.56 -18.15
C GLY A 271 6.26 14.01 -16.70
N ALA A 272 7.16 13.38 -15.95
CA ALA A 272 7.42 13.71 -14.55
C ALA A 272 8.89 13.45 -14.20
N PRO A 273 9.50 14.22 -13.27
CA PRO A 273 10.83 13.92 -12.77
C PRO A 273 10.80 12.64 -11.91
N VAL A 274 11.88 11.86 -11.97
CA VAL A 274 12.10 10.76 -11.02
C VAL A 274 12.80 11.34 -9.79
N LEU A 275 12.06 11.43 -8.68
CA LEU A 275 12.51 12.09 -7.45
C LEU A 275 13.07 11.08 -6.44
N SER A 276 14.14 11.46 -5.76
CA SER A 276 14.56 10.85 -4.48
C SER A 276 13.56 11.19 -3.37
N PRO A 277 13.58 10.49 -2.22
CA PRO A 277 12.69 10.80 -1.10
C PRO A 277 12.78 12.24 -0.61
N GLN A 278 13.99 12.82 -0.54
CA GLN A 278 14.18 14.21 -0.12
C GLN A 278 13.58 15.18 -1.16
N GLU A 279 13.84 14.95 -2.44
CA GLU A 279 13.26 15.79 -3.50
C GLU A 279 11.74 15.68 -3.55
N ALA A 280 11.15 14.52 -3.26
CA ALA A 280 9.70 14.34 -3.18
C ALA A 280 9.08 15.13 -2.01
N ILE A 281 9.72 15.13 -0.83
CA ILE A 281 9.31 15.96 0.32
C ILE A 281 9.42 17.45 -0.04
N ASP A 282 10.49 17.82 -0.77
CA ASP A 282 10.76 19.21 -1.10
C ASP A 282 10.03 19.72 -2.34
N HIS A 283 9.39 18.84 -3.11
CA HIS A 283 8.81 19.14 -4.40
C HIS A 283 7.73 20.25 -4.29
N PRO A 284 7.77 21.30 -5.13
CA PRO A 284 6.84 22.44 -5.01
C PRO A 284 5.37 22.03 -5.05
N HIS A 285 5.01 21.08 -5.92
CA HIS A 285 3.64 20.58 -5.99
C HIS A 285 3.24 19.80 -4.73
N VAL A 286 4.13 18.96 -4.17
CA VAL A 286 3.84 18.17 -2.96
C VAL A 286 3.66 19.09 -1.76
N LYS A 287 4.52 20.12 -1.62
CA LYS A 287 4.38 21.15 -0.59
C LYS A 287 3.08 21.96 -0.76
N ALA A 288 2.76 22.38 -1.98
CA ALA A 288 1.54 23.14 -2.27
C ALA A 288 0.25 22.33 -2.01
N LEU A 289 0.29 21.01 -2.21
CA LEU A 289 -0.82 20.12 -1.87
C LEU A 289 -1.09 20.06 -0.36
N GLY A 290 -0.09 20.33 0.49
CA GLY A 290 -0.23 20.22 1.94
C GLY A 290 -0.59 18.81 2.42
N PHE A 291 -0.34 17.79 1.59
CA PHE A 291 -0.81 16.42 1.82
C PHE A 291 0.01 15.66 2.87
N LEU A 292 1.25 16.08 3.09
CA LEU A 292 2.09 15.62 4.19
C LEU A 292 1.90 16.58 5.37
N GLU A 293 1.18 16.13 6.39
CA GLU A 293 1.00 16.87 7.64
C GLU A 293 2.18 16.60 8.57
N ASN A 294 2.73 17.65 9.17
CA ASN A 294 3.81 17.55 10.14
C ASN A 294 3.21 17.30 11.53
N ILE A 295 3.37 16.07 12.03
CA ILE A 295 2.79 15.62 13.30
C ILE A 295 3.88 15.55 14.36
N SER A 296 3.68 16.26 15.48
CA SER A 296 4.56 16.15 16.64
C SER A 296 4.40 14.79 17.32
N TYR A 297 5.51 14.21 17.76
CA TYR A 297 5.55 12.93 18.47
C TYR A 297 6.52 13.03 19.66
N PRO A 298 6.17 12.55 20.87
CA PRO A 298 6.91 12.83 22.11
C PRO A 298 8.42 12.57 22.06
N THR A 299 8.84 11.51 21.38
CA THR A 299 10.24 11.06 21.29
C THR A 299 10.88 11.35 19.93
N ALA A 300 10.21 12.09 19.04
CA ALA A 300 10.79 12.52 17.78
C ALA A 300 11.63 13.78 17.96
N THR A 301 12.75 13.88 17.21
CA THR A 301 13.61 15.08 17.25
C THR A 301 13.06 16.25 16.42
N LYS A 302 12.09 15.98 15.54
CA LYS A 302 11.38 16.92 14.67
C LYS A 302 9.98 16.38 14.41
N ASP A 303 9.08 17.24 13.93
CA ASP A 303 7.77 16.79 13.47
C ASP A 303 7.91 15.80 12.31
N ILE A 304 7.00 14.82 12.28
CA ILE A 304 7.03 13.70 11.36
C ILE A 304 6.07 13.98 10.20
N PRO A 305 6.52 13.94 8.94
CA PRO A 305 5.64 14.12 7.79
C PRO A 305 4.80 12.87 7.57
N ILE A 306 3.48 12.97 7.78
CA ILE A 306 2.52 11.89 7.61
C ILE A 306 1.52 12.25 6.52
N SER A 307 1.30 11.36 5.56
CA SER A 307 0.29 11.56 4.53
C SER A 307 -1.14 11.54 5.10
N ASN A 308 -1.97 12.50 4.70
CA ASN A 308 -3.40 12.47 4.96
C ASN A 308 -4.11 11.42 4.07
N PHE A 309 -5.43 11.33 4.14
CA PHE A 309 -6.25 10.44 3.34
C PHE A 309 -6.35 10.98 1.90
N PRO A 310 -5.98 10.18 0.87
CA PRO A 310 -5.82 10.69 -0.50
C PRO A 310 -7.14 11.05 -1.22
N ILE A 311 -8.30 10.73 -0.65
CA ILE A 311 -9.60 10.99 -1.27
C ILE A 311 -10.29 12.18 -0.57
N SER A 312 -10.56 13.23 -1.35
CA SER A 312 -11.35 14.37 -0.89
C SER A 312 -12.83 14.01 -0.82
N MET A 313 -13.45 14.19 0.35
CA MET A 313 -14.87 13.97 0.57
C MET A 313 -15.50 15.28 1.06
N THR A 314 -16.58 15.72 0.41
CA THR A 314 -17.17 17.06 0.63
C THR A 314 -17.83 17.22 2.00
N ALA A 315 -18.40 16.15 2.56
CA ALA A 315 -19.13 16.19 3.83
C ALA A 315 -18.37 15.53 5.00
N SER A 316 -17.39 14.68 4.70
CA SER A 316 -16.71 13.85 5.69
C SER A 316 -15.23 13.67 5.33
N PRO A 317 -14.43 14.74 5.24
CA PRO A 317 -13.04 14.65 4.83
C PRO A 317 -12.23 13.76 5.79
N GLY A 318 -11.26 13.01 5.24
CA GLY A 318 -10.31 12.29 6.07
C GLY A 318 -9.39 13.27 6.78
N VAL A 319 -9.16 13.04 8.08
CA VAL A 319 -8.33 13.90 8.93
C VAL A 319 -7.45 13.06 9.85
N ILE A 320 -6.26 13.58 10.17
CA ILE A 320 -5.41 13.03 11.22
C ILE A 320 -5.78 13.73 12.52
N ASN A 321 -6.60 13.07 13.35
CA ASN A 321 -7.02 13.60 14.65
C ASN A 321 -5.97 13.37 15.73
N HIS A 322 -5.29 12.22 15.68
CA HIS A 322 -4.33 11.81 16.69
C HIS A 322 -3.09 11.20 16.03
N ARG A 323 -1.93 11.51 16.61
CA ARG A 323 -0.68 10.79 16.32
C ARG A 323 -0.82 9.29 16.60
N ALA A 324 0.16 8.51 16.15
CA ALA A 324 0.26 7.12 16.60
C ALA A 324 0.42 7.06 18.14
N PRO A 325 -0.18 6.07 18.81
CA PRO A 325 -0.14 5.98 20.26
C PRO A 325 1.19 5.40 20.77
N GLU A 326 1.65 5.84 21.94
CA GLU A 326 2.68 5.13 22.69
C GLU A 326 2.17 3.75 23.15
N LEU A 327 3.07 2.84 23.51
CA LEU A 327 2.67 1.49 23.91
C LEU A 327 1.86 1.53 25.21
N GLY A 328 0.59 1.12 25.14
CA GLY A 328 -0.30 1.10 26.29
C GLY A 328 -0.79 2.48 26.75
N GLU A 329 -0.61 3.52 25.93
CA GLU A 329 -0.96 4.92 26.28
C GLU A 329 -2.40 5.09 26.76
N HIS A 330 -3.32 4.23 26.30
CA HIS A 330 -4.75 4.35 26.56
C HIS A 330 -5.29 3.15 27.36
N THR A 331 -4.41 2.34 27.97
CA THR A 331 -4.80 1.15 28.73
C THR A 331 -5.79 1.54 29.84
N ASP A 332 -5.41 2.43 30.75
CA ASP A 332 -6.23 2.78 31.91
C ASP A 332 -7.53 3.48 31.51
N GLU A 333 -7.47 4.38 30.52
CA GLU A 333 -8.64 5.07 29.96
C GLU A 333 -9.69 4.07 29.46
N ILE A 334 -9.28 3.10 28.67
CA ILE A 334 -10.19 2.11 28.09
C ILE A 334 -10.72 1.15 29.16
N LEU A 335 -9.90 0.76 30.15
CA LEU A 335 -10.40 -0.09 31.23
C LEU A 335 -11.43 0.63 32.12
N LEU A 336 -11.27 1.93 32.36
CA LEU A 336 -12.28 2.74 33.04
C LEU A 336 -13.58 2.80 32.23
N GLU A 337 -13.50 2.99 30.89
CA GLU A 337 -14.67 2.96 29.99
C GLU A 337 -15.40 1.61 30.02
N LEU A 338 -14.67 0.50 30.24
CA LEU A 338 -15.24 -0.84 30.42
C LEU A 338 -15.83 -1.09 31.82
N GLY A 339 -15.69 -0.14 32.76
CA GLY A 339 -16.27 -0.20 34.10
C GLY A 339 -15.37 -0.79 35.18
N TYR A 340 -14.07 -0.99 34.92
CA TYR A 340 -13.12 -1.35 35.97
C TYR A 340 -12.82 -0.13 36.86
N SER A 341 -12.72 -0.35 38.16
CA SER A 341 -12.28 0.66 39.13
C SER A 341 -10.77 0.90 39.06
N GLU A 342 -10.31 2.07 39.53
CA GLU A 342 -8.87 2.37 39.65
C GLU A 342 -8.11 1.33 40.48
N SER A 343 -8.76 0.76 41.51
CA SER A 343 -8.17 -0.32 42.32
C SER A 343 -8.01 -1.63 41.54
N GLU A 344 -8.98 -1.99 40.70
CA GLU A 344 -8.87 -3.18 39.84
C GLU A 344 -7.80 -2.98 38.77
N ILE A 345 -7.74 -1.81 38.15
CA ILE A 345 -6.71 -1.46 37.16
C ILE A 345 -5.31 -1.53 37.79
N THR A 346 -5.13 -0.97 38.98
CA THR A 346 -3.87 -1.07 39.74
C THR A 346 -3.45 -2.51 39.98
N GLN A 347 -4.42 -3.38 40.32
CA GLN A 347 -4.15 -4.80 40.52
C GLN A 347 -3.80 -5.53 39.21
N LEU A 348 -4.46 -5.18 38.10
CA LEU A 348 -4.19 -5.76 36.78
C LEU A 348 -2.77 -5.42 36.29
N HIS A 349 -2.31 -4.17 36.52
CA HIS A 349 -0.91 -3.76 36.29
C HIS A 349 0.07 -4.57 37.15
N ALA A 350 -0.18 -4.64 38.46
CA ALA A 350 0.67 -5.37 39.40
C ALA A 350 0.78 -6.87 39.03
N SER A 351 -0.34 -7.45 38.59
CA SER A 351 -0.43 -8.83 38.13
C SER A 351 0.11 -9.05 36.71
N ARG A 352 0.57 -8.00 35.99
CA ARG A 352 1.00 -8.06 34.58
C ARG A 352 -0.05 -8.70 33.67
N VAL A 353 -1.30 -8.32 33.86
CA VAL A 353 -2.40 -8.63 32.93
C VAL A 353 -2.47 -7.57 31.84
N ILE A 354 -2.24 -6.32 32.23
CA ILE A 354 -2.16 -5.14 31.36
C ILE A 354 -0.80 -4.48 31.44
#